data_AF-A0AAD8YLF2-F1
#
_entry.id   AF-A0AAD8YLF2-F1
#
_cell.length_a   1.000
_cell.length_b   1.000
_cell.length_c   1.000
_cell.angle_alpha   90.00
_cell.angle_beta   90.00
_cell.angle_gamma   90.00
#
_symmetry.space_group_name_H-M   'P 1'
#
loop_
_entity.id
_entity.type
_entity.pdbx_description
1 polymer ?
#
loop_
_entity_poly.entity_id
_entity_poly.type
_entity_poly.pdbx_seq_one_letter_code
_entity_poly.pdbx_strand_id
1 'polypeptide(L)'
;MDNMCSLAIVRNPYSRMVSIYGYNRFGEGESFPTFLRRWKRLMRHYMEKGEKEEWYTPCHLLPMFEYTHHDGKQIVQSVVKQEELKLLKTRDGATEAMKQDNTISDLPDLVRDALVGMPHTNSRKTGQKWWDFYDQETMELTLEMYAMDFEVFGYERTIKQRPDLIPPKKDRGVIMEMSKFDGFSRNSLRDSSGARVSQRGLFSSVRSSVRSNAESARSTLKQSVMEGNKDELLGALVGFRYFSEVTEVDEDKLE
;
A
#
# COMPACT_ATOMS: atom_id res chain seq x y z
N MET A 1 26.74 -0.64 12.98
CA MET A 1 25.27 -0.80 12.91
C MET A 1 25.02 -2.01 12.02
N ASP A 2 24.29 -3.00 12.54
CA ASP A 2 24.02 -4.25 11.85
C ASP A 2 23.43 -4.02 10.45
N ASN A 3 23.82 -4.88 9.50
CA ASN A 3 23.36 -4.87 8.10
C ASN A 3 21.85 -5.23 8.01
N MET A 4 20.97 -4.38 8.56
CA MET A 4 19.53 -4.59 8.52
C MET A 4 18.95 -4.16 7.17
N CYS A 5 18.53 -5.12 6.36
CA CYS A 5 17.77 -4.89 5.13
C CYS A 5 16.26 -4.94 5.44
N SER A 6 15.48 -4.06 4.81
CA SER A 6 14.02 -4.00 4.97
C SER A 6 13.34 -4.19 3.62
N LEU A 7 12.41 -5.12 3.53
CA LEU A 7 11.74 -5.52 2.29
C LEU A 7 10.23 -5.47 2.50
N ALA A 8 9.50 -5.09 1.45
CA ALA A 8 8.08 -5.41 1.33
C ALA A 8 7.82 -6.23 0.06
N ILE A 9 6.88 -7.18 0.15
CA ILE A 9 6.35 -7.89 -1.01
C ILE A 9 4.94 -7.37 -1.27
N VAL A 10 4.72 -6.81 -2.45
CA VAL A 10 3.43 -6.30 -2.92
C VAL A 10 2.87 -7.23 -3.98
N ARG A 11 1.57 -7.13 -4.25
CA ARG A 11 0.86 -8.02 -5.18
C ARG A 11 0.00 -7.20 -6.13
N ASN A 12 -0.20 -7.68 -7.35
CA ASN A 12 -1.17 -7.09 -8.27
C ASN A 12 -2.53 -6.86 -7.56
N PRO A 13 -3.06 -5.63 -7.51
CA PRO A 13 -4.28 -5.33 -6.74
C PRO A 13 -5.49 -6.17 -7.16
N TYR A 14 -5.64 -6.48 -8.46
CA TYR A 14 -6.73 -7.35 -8.92
C TYR A 14 -6.61 -8.77 -8.36
N SER A 15 -5.40 -9.35 -8.43
CA SER A 15 -5.14 -10.68 -7.87
C SER A 15 -5.26 -10.68 -6.34
N ARG A 16 -4.84 -9.59 -5.69
CA ARG A 16 -4.96 -9.39 -4.24
C ARG A 16 -6.42 -9.38 -3.81
N MET A 17 -7.29 -8.64 -4.49
CA MET A 17 -8.71 -8.54 -4.13
C MET A 17 -9.43 -9.90 -4.23
N VAL A 18 -9.14 -10.70 -5.25
CA VAL A 18 -9.66 -12.09 -5.34
C VAL A 18 -9.16 -12.96 -4.18
N SER A 19 -7.91 -12.75 -3.76
CA SER A 19 -7.37 -13.43 -2.58
C SER A 19 -8.09 -13.02 -1.31
N ILE A 20 -8.32 -11.72 -1.11
CA ILE A 20 -9.05 -11.19 0.05
C ILE A 20 -10.46 -11.77 0.08
N TYR A 21 -11.17 -11.76 -1.05
CA TYR A 21 -12.48 -12.40 -1.19
C TYR A 21 -12.45 -13.88 -0.80
N GLY A 22 -11.46 -14.65 -1.31
CA GLY A 22 -11.32 -16.06 -0.98
C GLY A 22 -11.13 -16.36 0.52
N TYR A 23 -10.60 -15.40 1.29
CA TYR A 23 -10.41 -15.52 2.74
C TYR A 23 -11.55 -14.89 3.57
N ASN A 24 -12.21 -13.84 3.09
CA ASN A 24 -13.11 -12.98 3.89
C ASN A 24 -14.58 -13.00 3.44
N ARG A 25 -14.94 -13.83 2.45
CA ARG A 25 -16.33 -13.98 2.04
C ARG A 25 -17.18 -14.60 3.14
N PHE A 26 -18.40 -14.10 3.31
CA PHE A 26 -19.37 -14.63 4.27
C PHE A 26 -20.02 -15.90 3.72
N GLY A 27 -19.37 -17.03 3.95
CA GLY A 27 -19.84 -18.34 3.51
C GLY A 27 -19.82 -18.51 1.99
N GLU A 28 -20.46 -19.58 1.52
CA GLU A 28 -20.44 -19.96 0.10
C GLU A 28 -21.39 -19.12 -0.78
N GLY A 29 -22.35 -18.41 -0.16
CA GLY A 29 -23.38 -17.65 -0.87
C GLY A 29 -23.00 -16.22 -1.28
N GLU A 30 -21.92 -15.65 -0.73
CA GLU A 30 -21.48 -14.31 -1.13
C GLU A 30 -20.73 -14.36 -2.46
N SER A 31 -21.26 -13.66 -3.47
CA SER A 31 -20.58 -13.50 -4.77
C SER A 31 -19.49 -12.44 -4.72
N PHE A 32 -18.56 -12.48 -5.66
CA PHE A 32 -17.47 -11.50 -5.75
C PHE A 32 -17.95 -10.05 -5.93
N PRO A 33 -18.95 -9.74 -6.79
CA PRO A 33 -19.50 -8.38 -6.87
C PRO A 33 -20.12 -7.89 -5.55
N THR A 34 -20.91 -8.75 -4.88
CA THR A 34 -21.50 -8.41 -3.58
C THR A 34 -20.43 -8.14 -2.53
N PHE A 35 -19.37 -8.97 -2.51
CA PHE A 35 -18.22 -8.79 -1.64
C PHE A 35 -17.53 -7.44 -1.90
N LEU A 36 -17.23 -7.08 -3.15
CA LEU A 36 -16.55 -5.81 -3.48
C LEU A 36 -17.35 -4.58 -3.08
N ARG A 37 -18.67 -4.56 -3.30
CA ARG A 37 -19.53 -3.44 -2.88
C ARG A 37 -19.50 -3.26 -1.36
N ARG A 38 -19.58 -4.37 -0.62
CA ARG A 38 -19.43 -4.37 0.84
C ARG A 38 -18.04 -3.89 1.25
N TRP A 39 -16.99 -4.36 0.58
CA TRP A 39 -15.60 -4.01 0.87
C TRP A 39 -15.34 -2.51 0.66
N LYS A 40 -15.82 -1.94 -0.45
CA LYS A 40 -15.77 -0.50 -0.70
C LYS A 40 -16.48 0.30 0.40
N ARG A 41 -17.66 -0.16 0.85
CA ARG A 41 -18.39 0.50 1.94
C ARG A 41 -17.59 0.49 3.26
N LEU A 42 -16.87 -0.59 3.56
CA LEU A 42 -15.98 -0.65 4.73
C LEU A 42 -14.78 0.29 4.57
N MET A 43 -14.29 0.46 3.34
CA MET A 43 -13.17 1.34 3.01
C MET A 43 -13.51 2.84 3.00
N ARG A 44 -14.79 3.19 3.11
CA ARG A 44 -15.27 4.57 3.06
C ARG A 44 -14.54 5.50 4.04
N HIS A 45 -14.36 5.07 5.29
CA HIS A 45 -13.68 5.86 6.32
C HIS A 45 -12.23 6.19 5.95
N TYR A 46 -11.51 5.20 5.40
CA TYR A 46 -10.19 5.41 4.87
C TYR A 46 -10.19 6.34 3.64
N MET A 47 -11.11 6.15 2.70
CA MET A 47 -11.15 6.96 1.46
C MET A 47 -11.55 8.41 1.70
N GLU A 48 -12.48 8.66 2.62
CA GLU A 48 -13.02 10.01 2.90
C GLU A 48 -12.17 10.78 3.91
N LYS A 49 -11.63 10.10 4.93
CA LYS A 49 -10.97 10.73 6.08
C LYS A 49 -9.52 10.29 6.29
N GLY A 50 -9.03 9.29 5.56
CA GLY A 50 -7.71 8.71 5.80
C GLY A 50 -7.62 7.90 7.10
N GLU A 51 -8.76 7.47 7.67
CA GLU A 51 -8.81 6.69 8.92
C GLU A 51 -8.25 5.27 8.71
N LYS A 52 -7.16 4.94 9.43
CA LYS A 52 -6.42 3.67 9.31
C LYS A 52 -6.53 2.78 10.55
N GLU A 53 -7.28 3.19 11.57
CA GLU A 53 -7.39 2.38 12.80
C GLU A 53 -8.15 1.08 12.54
N GLU A 54 -7.67 -0.01 13.14
CA GLU A 54 -8.18 -1.37 12.91
C GLU A 54 -9.66 -1.53 13.25
N TRP A 55 -10.17 -0.75 14.21
CA TRP A 55 -11.58 -0.72 14.60
C TRP A 55 -12.51 -0.27 13.47
N TYR A 56 -12.01 0.57 12.57
CA TYR A 56 -12.77 1.12 11.44
C TYR A 56 -12.41 0.44 10.12
N THR A 57 -11.15 0.06 9.95
CA THR A 57 -10.63 -0.45 8.67
C THR A 57 -9.76 -1.69 8.90
N PRO A 58 -10.23 -2.91 8.55
CA PRO A 58 -9.41 -4.11 8.65
C PRO A 58 -8.08 -3.94 7.91
N CYS A 59 -6.97 -4.38 8.49
CA CYS A 59 -5.64 -4.19 7.90
C CYS A 59 -5.53 -4.74 6.45
N HIS A 60 -6.22 -5.84 6.15
CA HIS A 60 -6.26 -6.44 4.82
C HIS A 60 -6.95 -5.58 3.76
N LEU A 61 -7.73 -4.58 4.17
CA LEU A 61 -8.50 -3.70 3.31
C LEU A 61 -7.64 -2.52 2.80
N LEU A 62 -6.72 -2.01 3.61
CA LEU A 62 -5.86 -0.87 3.25
C LEU A 62 -4.99 -1.15 2.00
N PRO A 63 -4.70 -0.15 1.15
CA PRO A 63 -3.72 -0.27 0.07
C PRO A 63 -2.35 -0.71 0.60
N MET A 64 -1.59 -1.48 -0.19
CA MET A 64 -0.22 -1.88 0.20
C MET A 64 0.73 -0.69 0.29
N PHE A 65 0.40 0.40 -0.42
CA PHE A 65 1.04 1.70 -0.27
C PHE A 65 1.15 2.13 1.20
N GLU A 66 0.11 1.94 2.00
CA GLU A 66 0.07 2.34 3.41
C GLU A 66 1.07 1.61 4.31
N TYR A 67 1.55 0.45 3.87
CA TYR A 67 2.54 -0.34 4.60
C TYR A 67 3.97 -0.12 4.11
N THR A 68 4.12 0.52 2.94
CA THR A 68 5.41 0.68 2.27
C THR A 68 5.86 2.14 2.22
N HIS A 69 4.94 3.08 2.45
CA HIS A 69 5.16 4.52 2.38
C HIS A 69 4.61 5.23 3.62
N HIS A 70 5.26 6.33 4.00
CA HIS A 70 4.82 7.27 5.03
C HIS A 70 5.05 8.68 4.51
N ASP A 71 4.02 9.53 4.57
CA ASP A 71 4.00 10.87 3.94
C ASP A 71 4.49 10.82 2.48
N GLY A 72 4.05 9.77 1.76
CA GLY A 72 4.43 9.46 0.39
C GLY A 72 5.90 9.13 0.13
N LYS A 73 6.71 8.97 1.18
CA LYS A 73 8.09 8.49 1.08
C LYS A 73 8.13 7.00 1.36
N GLN A 74 8.79 6.23 0.50
CA GLN A 74 9.02 4.81 0.75
C GLN A 74 9.85 4.62 2.02
N ILE A 75 9.37 3.78 2.95
CA ILE A 75 10.02 3.51 4.24
C ILE A 75 10.78 2.17 4.27
N VAL A 76 10.56 1.32 3.27
CA VAL A 76 11.27 0.05 3.08
C VAL A 76 12.36 0.18 2.02
N GLN A 77 13.45 -0.56 2.16
CA GLN A 77 14.61 -0.46 1.25
C GLN A 77 14.26 -0.95 -0.16
N SER A 78 13.51 -2.05 -0.25
CA SER A 78 13.10 -2.65 -1.52
C SER A 78 11.63 -3.03 -1.45
N VAL A 79 10.93 -2.86 -2.58
CA VAL A 79 9.56 -3.32 -2.79
C VAL A 79 9.59 -4.30 -3.95
N VAL A 80 9.16 -5.53 -3.70
CA VAL A 80 9.17 -6.60 -4.70
C VAL A 80 7.75 -7.03 -5.05
N LYS A 81 7.50 -7.24 -6.32
CA LYS A 81 6.24 -7.77 -6.80
C LYS A 81 6.18 -9.29 -6.65
N GLN A 82 5.14 -9.79 -5.99
CA GLN A 82 4.96 -11.20 -5.68
C GLN A 82 5.00 -12.09 -6.94
N GLU A 83 4.44 -11.63 -8.04
CA GLU A 83 4.42 -12.36 -9.31
C GLU A 83 5.79 -12.51 -9.97
N GLU A 84 6.77 -11.69 -9.57
CA GLU A 84 8.16 -11.75 -10.05
C GLU A 84 9.02 -12.69 -9.19
N LEU A 85 8.58 -13.06 -7.98
CA LEU A 85 9.29 -14.01 -7.11
C LEU A 85 9.47 -15.39 -7.75
N LYS A 86 8.64 -15.76 -8.72
CA LYS A 86 8.81 -17.00 -9.51
C LYS A 86 10.15 -17.06 -10.26
N LEU A 87 10.81 -15.93 -10.47
CA LEU A 87 12.14 -15.86 -11.09
C LEU A 87 13.23 -16.33 -10.11
N LEU A 88 12.99 -16.27 -8.79
CA LEU A 88 13.92 -16.70 -7.74
C LEU A 88 13.80 -18.20 -7.39
N LYS A 89 13.16 -19.01 -8.23
CA LYS A 89 13.06 -20.47 -7.98
C LYS A 89 14.43 -21.16 -7.97
N THR A 90 15.37 -20.67 -8.76
CA THR A 90 16.72 -21.22 -8.89
C THR A 90 17.75 -20.09 -8.85
N ARG A 91 19.01 -20.42 -8.55
CA ARG A 91 20.12 -19.45 -8.59
C ARG A 91 20.31 -18.87 -9.98
N ASP A 92 20.21 -19.69 -11.02
CA ASP A 92 20.32 -19.24 -12.40
C ASP A 92 19.16 -18.27 -12.75
N GLY A 93 17.95 -18.56 -12.30
CA GLY A 93 16.80 -17.68 -12.45
C GLY A 93 16.99 -16.33 -11.75
N ALA A 94 17.64 -16.31 -10.58
CA ALA A 94 18.00 -15.07 -9.90
C ALA A 94 19.02 -14.24 -10.70
N THR A 95 20.03 -14.88 -11.28
CA THR A 95 21.02 -14.21 -12.15
C THR A 95 20.37 -13.63 -13.41
N GLU A 96 19.44 -14.36 -14.04
CA GLU A 96 18.70 -13.86 -15.19
C GLU A 96 17.72 -12.73 -14.81
N ALA A 97 17.11 -12.80 -13.62
CA ALA A 97 16.24 -11.74 -13.13
C ALA A 97 16.98 -10.41 -12.94
N MET A 98 18.26 -10.45 -12.56
CA MET A 98 19.09 -9.24 -12.43
C MET A 98 19.36 -8.53 -13.76
N LYS A 99 19.26 -9.25 -14.89
CA LYS A 99 19.45 -8.67 -16.23
C LYS A 99 18.17 -8.01 -16.76
N GLN A 100 17.04 -8.21 -16.09
CA GLN A 100 15.74 -7.72 -16.52
C GLN A 100 15.35 -6.45 -15.75
N ASP A 101 14.57 -5.57 -16.38
CA ASP A 101 14.00 -4.39 -15.73
C ASP A 101 12.78 -4.79 -14.87
N ASN A 102 13.05 -5.44 -13.73
CA ASN A 102 12.05 -5.92 -12.77
C ASN A 102 12.42 -5.53 -11.32
N THR A 103 11.49 -5.71 -10.39
CA THR A 103 11.69 -5.35 -8.97
C THR A 103 12.63 -6.30 -8.22
N ILE A 104 12.91 -7.49 -8.77
CA ILE A 104 13.87 -8.45 -8.21
C ILE A 104 15.31 -7.95 -8.36
N SER A 105 15.61 -7.21 -9.44
CA SER A 105 16.92 -6.59 -9.64
C SER A 105 17.26 -5.58 -8.53
N ASP A 106 16.24 -4.93 -7.94
CA ASP A 106 16.37 -3.94 -6.86
C ASP A 106 16.64 -4.55 -5.47
N LEU A 107 16.66 -5.88 -5.34
CA LEU A 107 16.93 -6.57 -4.08
C LEU A 107 18.42 -6.54 -3.71
N PRO A 108 18.77 -6.31 -2.43
CA PRO A 108 20.10 -6.62 -1.91
C PRO A 108 20.41 -8.10 -2.05
N ASP A 109 21.66 -8.45 -2.36
CA ASP A 109 22.09 -9.85 -2.59
C ASP A 109 21.71 -10.77 -1.42
N LEU A 110 21.94 -10.31 -0.19
CA LEU A 110 21.55 -11.06 1.02
C LEU A 110 20.06 -11.43 1.05
N VAL A 111 19.19 -10.50 0.66
CA VAL A 111 17.74 -10.73 0.63
C VAL A 111 17.38 -11.62 -0.55
N ARG A 112 18.00 -11.40 -1.71
CA ARG A 112 17.80 -12.21 -2.91
C ARG A 112 18.12 -13.67 -2.64
N ASP A 113 19.29 -13.94 -2.08
CA ASP A 113 19.79 -15.28 -1.74
C ASP A 113 18.88 -15.98 -0.73
N ALA A 114 18.36 -15.24 0.25
CA ALA A 114 17.41 -15.77 1.23
C ALA A 114 16.06 -16.15 0.62
N LEU A 115 15.65 -15.46 -0.45
CA LEU A 115 14.41 -15.76 -1.17
C LEU A 115 14.56 -16.90 -2.19
N VAL A 116 15.78 -17.29 -2.57
CA VAL A 116 16.00 -18.33 -3.57
C VAL A 116 15.42 -19.68 -3.11
N GLY A 117 14.59 -20.28 -3.95
CA GLY A 117 13.99 -21.59 -3.70
C GLY A 117 12.86 -21.58 -2.66
N MET A 118 12.44 -20.41 -2.17
CA MET A 118 11.26 -20.35 -1.30
C MET A 118 10.00 -20.80 -2.07
N PRO A 119 9.03 -21.44 -1.41
CA PRO A 119 7.75 -21.74 -2.03
C PRO A 119 6.99 -20.44 -2.34
N HIS A 120 6.91 -20.08 -3.62
CA HIS A 120 6.35 -18.79 -4.06
C HIS A 120 4.87 -18.85 -4.50
N THR A 121 4.25 -20.03 -4.44
CA THR A 121 2.85 -20.22 -4.83
C THR A 121 2.14 -21.06 -3.79
N ASN A 122 1.11 -20.50 -3.16
CA ASN A 122 0.07 -21.29 -2.52
C ASN A 122 -0.69 -21.99 -3.64
N SER A 123 -0.21 -23.18 -4.01
CA SER A 123 -0.80 -24.07 -5.00
C SER A 123 -2.11 -24.65 -4.46
N ARG A 124 -3.14 -23.82 -4.35
CA ARG A 124 -4.52 -24.31 -4.24
C ARG A 124 -5.04 -24.50 -5.66
N LYS A 125 -5.53 -25.69 -5.97
CA LYS A 125 -6.20 -25.98 -7.24
C LYS A 125 -7.56 -25.26 -7.23
N THR A 126 -7.58 -23.98 -7.57
CA THR A 126 -8.83 -23.27 -7.83
C THR A 126 -9.23 -23.52 -9.29
N GLY A 127 -10.47 -23.94 -9.51
CA GLY A 127 -10.98 -24.18 -10.88
C GLY A 127 -11.08 -22.88 -11.70
N GLN A 128 -11.29 -21.75 -11.03
CA GLN A 128 -11.44 -20.43 -11.63
C GLN A 128 -10.15 -19.62 -11.54
N LYS A 129 -9.78 -18.92 -12.61
CA LYS A 129 -8.63 -18.00 -12.61
C LYS A 129 -9.05 -16.66 -12.03
N TRP A 130 -8.11 -15.90 -11.46
CA TRP A 130 -8.44 -14.66 -10.76
C TRP A 130 -9.11 -13.61 -11.67
N TRP A 131 -8.76 -13.57 -12.96
CA TRP A 131 -9.36 -12.61 -13.90
C TRP A 131 -10.80 -12.97 -14.28
N ASP A 132 -11.23 -14.22 -14.09
CA ASP A 132 -12.59 -14.67 -14.37
C ASP A 132 -13.59 -14.18 -13.32
N PHE A 133 -13.13 -13.62 -12.20
CA PHE A 133 -14.00 -13.03 -11.17
C PHE A 133 -14.48 -11.63 -11.54
N TYR A 134 -13.83 -10.97 -12.49
CA TYR A 134 -14.09 -9.57 -12.79
C TYR A 134 -15.14 -9.39 -13.88
N ASP A 135 -16.04 -8.44 -13.64
CA ASP A 135 -16.83 -7.72 -14.61
C ASP A 135 -16.39 -6.24 -14.63
N GLN A 136 -17.07 -5.41 -15.42
CA GLN A 136 -16.72 -3.99 -15.56
C GLN A 136 -16.82 -3.25 -14.22
N GLU A 137 -17.90 -3.45 -13.48
CA GLU A 137 -18.15 -2.80 -12.19
C GLU A 137 -17.09 -3.20 -11.15
N THR A 138 -16.82 -4.49 -10.99
CA THR A 138 -15.86 -4.98 -10.00
C THR A 138 -14.42 -4.55 -10.32
N MET A 139 -14.07 -4.41 -11.60
CA MET A 139 -12.80 -3.85 -12.00
C MET A 139 -12.69 -2.38 -11.59
N GLU A 140 -13.72 -1.57 -11.87
CA GLU A 140 -13.78 -0.16 -11.49
C GLU A 140 -13.67 0.03 -9.98
N LEU A 141 -14.45 -0.73 -9.19
CA LEU A 141 -14.38 -0.70 -7.73
C LEU A 141 -12.98 -1.02 -7.21
N THR A 142 -12.29 -1.99 -7.81
CA THR A 142 -10.93 -2.37 -7.39
C THR A 142 -9.91 -1.30 -7.76
N LEU A 143 -10.04 -0.67 -8.93
CA LEU A 143 -9.20 0.44 -9.33
C LEU A 143 -9.37 1.64 -8.41
N GLU A 144 -10.60 1.94 -8.01
CA GLU A 144 -10.91 3.03 -7.11
C GLU A 144 -10.31 2.79 -5.72
N MET A 145 -10.55 1.62 -5.13
CA MET A 145 -10.02 1.26 -3.80
C MET A 145 -8.48 1.24 -3.77
N TYR A 146 -7.83 0.76 -4.84
CA TYR A 146 -6.38 0.54 -4.85
C TYR A 146 -5.62 1.41 -5.85
N ALA A 147 -6.14 2.60 -6.17
CA ALA A 147 -5.54 3.51 -7.14
C ALA A 147 -4.04 3.77 -6.86
N MET A 148 -3.70 4.02 -5.58
CA MET A 148 -2.32 4.22 -5.13
C MET A 148 -1.42 3.02 -5.42
N ASP A 149 -1.90 1.79 -5.19
CA ASP A 149 -1.10 0.59 -5.44
C ASP A 149 -0.82 0.42 -6.94
N PHE A 150 -1.79 0.74 -7.80
CA PHE A 150 -1.57 0.70 -9.25
C PHE A 150 -0.50 1.70 -9.70
N GLU A 151 -0.58 2.92 -9.18
CA GLU A 151 0.31 4.01 -9.54
C GLU A 151 1.72 3.81 -9.01
N VAL A 152 1.86 3.68 -7.70
CA VAL A 152 3.16 3.65 -7.01
C VAL A 152 3.96 2.40 -7.38
N PHE A 153 3.29 1.25 -7.52
CA PHE A 153 4.00 0.01 -7.90
C PHE A 153 4.03 -0.22 -9.41
N GLY A 154 3.46 0.69 -10.21
CA GLY A 154 3.38 0.58 -11.67
C GLY A 154 2.78 -0.74 -12.11
N TYR A 155 1.58 -1.06 -11.59
CA TYR A 155 0.76 -2.15 -12.10
C TYR A 155 -0.09 -1.65 -13.28
N GLU A 156 -0.30 -2.54 -14.25
CA GLU A 156 -1.22 -2.25 -15.35
C GLU A 156 -2.66 -2.18 -14.83
N ARG A 157 -3.40 -1.14 -15.24
CA ARG A 157 -4.83 -0.99 -14.91
C ARG A 157 -5.73 -1.88 -15.77
N THR A 158 -5.22 -2.40 -16.88
CA THR A 158 -5.93 -3.33 -17.78
C THR A 158 -5.72 -4.77 -17.32
N ILE A 159 -6.70 -5.63 -17.56
CA ILE A 159 -6.59 -7.08 -17.38
C ILE A 159 -6.34 -7.71 -18.75
N LYS A 160 -5.10 -8.14 -19.04
CA LYS A 160 -4.72 -8.65 -20.38
C LYS A 160 -5.61 -9.80 -20.88
N GLN A 161 -6.12 -10.62 -19.97
CA GLN A 161 -6.97 -11.77 -20.27
C GLN A 161 -8.45 -11.38 -20.50
N ARG A 162 -8.82 -10.12 -20.24
CA ARG A 162 -10.18 -9.60 -20.33
C ARG A 162 -10.19 -8.26 -21.11
N PRO A 163 -9.93 -8.30 -22.42
CA PRO A 163 -9.89 -7.10 -23.25
C PRO A 163 -11.26 -6.40 -23.38
N ASP A 164 -12.34 -7.10 -23.02
CA ASP A 164 -13.70 -6.57 -22.91
C ASP A 164 -13.86 -5.57 -21.77
N LEU A 165 -13.00 -5.64 -20.74
CA LEU A 165 -13.03 -4.73 -19.61
C LEU A 165 -12.20 -3.47 -19.89
N ILE A 166 -12.84 -2.31 -19.85
CA ILE A 166 -12.23 -1.03 -20.24
C ILE A 166 -11.94 -0.22 -18.97
N PRO A 167 -10.68 0.01 -18.59
CA PRO A 167 -10.40 0.78 -17.38
C PRO A 167 -10.94 2.21 -17.52
N PRO A 168 -11.53 2.79 -16.45
CA PRO A 168 -11.97 4.19 -16.46
C PRO A 168 -10.78 5.07 -16.80
N LYS A 169 -11.06 6.11 -17.59
CA LYS A 169 -10.06 7.12 -17.97
C LYS A 169 -9.47 7.72 -16.69
N LYS A 170 -8.16 7.98 -16.68
CA LYS A 170 -7.55 8.71 -15.57
C LYS A 170 -8.15 10.11 -15.53
N ASP A 171 -8.87 10.44 -14.47
CA ASP A 171 -9.24 11.83 -14.20
C ASP A 171 -7.96 12.62 -13.92
N ARG A 172 -7.64 13.55 -14.83
CA ARG A 172 -6.43 14.38 -14.74
C ARG A 172 -6.39 15.22 -13.47
N GLY A 173 -7.53 15.48 -12.83
CA GLY A 173 -7.64 16.32 -11.63
C GLY A 173 -7.10 15.66 -10.36
N VAL A 174 -7.32 14.35 -10.18
CA VAL A 174 -6.82 13.61 -9.00
C VAL A 174 -5.28 13.54 -9.01
N ILE A 175 -4.68 13.54 -10.21
CA ILE A 175 -3.23 13.52 -10.41
C ILE A 175 -2.55 14.78 -9.87
N MET A 176 -3.20 15.95 -9.84
CA MET A 176 -2.50 17.19 -9.43
C MET A 176 -2.16 17.23 -7.93
N GLU A 177 -3.01 16.69 -7.05
CA GLU A 177 -2.63 16.54 -5.63
C GLU A 177 -1.62 15.41 -5.41
N MET A 178 -1.71 14.35 -6.22
CA MET A 178 -0.79 13.21 -6.22
C MET A 178 0.58 13.53 -6.83
N SER A 179 0.69 14.57 -7.66
CA SER A 179 1.94 15.00 -8.32
C SER A 179 2.99 15.53 -7.34
N LYS A 180 2.59 15.89 -6.11
CA LYS A 180 3.55 16.09 -5.01
C LYS A 180 4.34 14.81 -4.69
N PHE A 181 3.80 13.64 -5.06
CA PHE A 181 4.39 12.32 -4.87
C PHE A 181 5.01 11.72 -6.15
N ASP A 182 4.87 12.35 -7.32
CA ASP A 182 5.43 11.85 -8.58
C ASP A 182 6.97 11.78 -8.58
N GLY A 183 7.64 12.57 -7.72
CA GLY A 183 9.07 12.43 -7.47
C GLY A 183 9.48 11.15 -6.73
N PHE A 184 8.53 10.36 -6.24
CA PHE A 184 8.75 9.24 -5.30
C PHE A 184 8.33 7.87 -5.86
N SER A 185 7.64 7.82 -7.00
CA SER A 185 7.27 6.57 -7.66
C SER A 185 8.49 5.95 -8.37
N ARG A 186 8.95 4.79 -7.86
CA ARG A 186 9.92 3.86 -8.50
C ARG A 186 11.24 4.47 -9.00
N ASN A 187 11.85 5.36 -8.25
CA ASN A 187 13.24 5.76 -8.51
C ASN A 187 14.23 4.70 -8.00
N SER A 188 14.27 3.53 -8.62
CA SER A 188 15.57 2.85 -8.71
C SER A 188 16.53 3.90 -9.28
N LEU A 189 17.48 4.38 -8.47
CA LEU A 189 18.53 5.25 -8.98
C LEU A 189 19.12 4.51 -10.18
N ARG A 190 19.14 5.13 -11.34
CA ARG A 190 19.87 4.56 -12.48
C ARG A 190 21.27 5.11 -12.40
N ASP A 191 22.26 4.22 -12.43
CA ASP A 191 23.64 4.65 -12.55
C ASP A 191 23.90 5.23 -13.96
N SER A 192 25.14 5.68 -14.21
CA SER A 192 25.54 6.22 -15.52
C SER A 192 25.41 5.22 -16.67
N SER A 193 25.27 3.91 -16.39
CA SER A 193 25.05 2.87 -17.39
C SER A 193 23.56 2.63 -17.67
N GLY A 194 22.66 3.32 -16.96
CA GLY A 194 21.22 3.11 -17.03
C GLY A 194 20.74 1.89 -16.22
N ALA A 195 21.64 1.20 -15.53
CA ALA A 195 21.33 0.07 -14.67
C ALA A 195 20.76 0.55 -13.34
N ARG A 196 19.81 -0.21 -12.79
CA ARG A 196 19.20 0.07 -11.49
C ARG A 196 20.23 -0.18 -10.38
N VAL A 197 20.38 0.78 -9.47
CA VAL A 197 21.19 0.64 -8.25
C VAL A 197 20.33 0.77 -7.00
N SER A 198 20.68 -0.05 -6.01
CA SER A 198 20.00 -0.09 -4.71
C SER A 198 20.04 1.27 -4.02
N GLN A 199 18.88 1.74 -3.54
CA GLN A 199 18.75 2.98 -2.77
C GLN A 199 19.32 2.90 -1.35
N ARG A 200 20.09 1.85 -0.98
CA ARG A 200 20.60 1.61 0.38
C ARG A 200 21.21 2.86 1.04
N GLY A 201 21.93 3.68 0.29
CA GLY A 201 22.56 4.91 0.78
C GLY A 201 21.59 6.02 1.18
N LEU A 202 20.37 6.04 0.62
CA LEU A 202 19.35 7.07 0.90
C LEU A 202 18.55 6.78 2.19
N PHE A 203 18.42 5.51 2.57
CA PHE A 203 17.62 5.10 3.73
C PHE A 203 18.24 5.47 5.09
N SER A 204 19.54 5.79 5.14
CA SER A 204 20.16 6.35 6.34
C SER A 204 19.53 7.70 6.73
N SER A 205 19.16 8.52 5.73
CA SER A 205 18.56 9.85 5.89
C SER A 205 17.04 9.80 6.17
N VAL A 206 16.31 8.90 5.52
CA VAL A 206 14.85 8.75 5.78
C VAL A 206 14.61 8.24 7.20
N ARG A 207 15.44 7.30 7.69
CA ARG A 207 15.33 6.79 9.06
C ARG A 207 15.57 7.87 10.11
N SER A 208 16.55 8.75 9.92
CA SER A 208 16.79 9.83 10.88
C SER A 208 15.61 10.81 10.92
N SER A 209 14.98 11.11 9.77
CA SER A 209 13.79 11.98 9.72
C SER A 209 12.57 11.35 10.40
N VAL A 210 12.22 10.09 10.10
CA VAL A 210 11.06 9.42 10.72
C VAL A 210 11.28 9.24 12.23
N ARG A 211 12.50 8.87 12.63
CA ARG A 211 12.87 8.74 14.04
C ARG A 211 12.82 10.08 14.76
N SER A 212 13.34 11.15 14.15
CA SER A 212 13.27 12.52 14.68
C SER A 212 11.82 12.97 14.85
N ASN A 213 10.93 12.68 13.89
CA ASN A 213 9.51 13.03 13.99
C ASN A 213 8.82 12.25 15.12
N ALA A 214 9.09 10.96 15.24
CA ALA A 214 8.54 10.12 16.31
C ALA A 214 9.08 10.50 17.70
N GLU A 215 10.36 10.86 17.80
CA GLU A 215 11.00 11.34 19.03
C GLU A 215 10.48 12.74 19.42
N SER A 216 10.30 13.64 18.44
CA SER A 216 9.69 14.95 18.65
C SER A 216 8.25 14.81 19.15
N ALA A 217 7.41 14.01 18.48
CA ALA A 217 6.02 13.78 18.91
C ALA A 217 5.93 13.19 20.34
N ARG A 218 6.85 12.30 20.71
CA ARG A 218 6.96 11.76 22.07
C ARG A 218 7.46 12.79 23.09
N SER A 219 8.36 13.68 22.68
CA SER A 219 8.87 14.76 23.52
C SER A 219 7.77 15.78 23.82
N THR A 220 7.03 16.21 22.80
CA THR A 220 5.88 17.11 22.94
C THR A 220 4.85 16.51 23.88
N LEU A 221 4.46 15.25 23.67
CA LEU A 221 3.52 14.55 24.56
C LEU A 221 4.00 14.51 26.01
N LYS A 222 5.28 14.18 26.25
CA LYS A 222 5.84 14.18 27.62
C LYS A 222 5.82 15.56 28.26
N GLN A 223 6.12 16.59 27.49
CA GLN A 223 6.11 17.97 27.97
C GLN A 223 4.69 18.41 28.33
N SER A 224 3.69 18.12 27.49
CA SER A 224 2.27 18.39 27.78
C SER A 224 1.76 17.65 29.02
N VAL A 225 2.23 16.40 29.27
CA VAL A 225 1.92 15.64 30.49
C VAL A 225 2.48 16.35 31.73
N MET A 226 3.72 16.83 31.68
CA MET A 226 4.35 17.50 32.82
C MET A 226 3.77 18.87 33.10
N GLU A 227 3.41 19.62 32.05
CA GLU A 227 2.86 20.97 32.14
C GLU A 227 1.35 20.97 32.45
N GLY A 228 0.72 19.78 32.49
CA GLY A 228 -0.71 19.64 32.75
C GLY A 228 -1.58 20.32 31.68
N ASN A 229 -1.04 20.48 30.46
CA ASN A 229 -1.71 21.12 29.36
C ASN A 229 -2.79 20.19 28.81
N LYS A 230 -3.99 20.31 29.38
CA LYS A 230 -5.14 19.45 29.06
C LYS A 230 -5.50 19.52 27.58
N ASP A 231 -5.34 20.68 26.93
CA ASP A 231 -5.74 20.86 25.52
C ASP A 231 -4.77 20.19 24.55
N GLU A 232 -3.48 20.16 24.88
CA GLU A 232 -2.47 19.46 24.07
C GLU A 232 -2.44 17.95 24.36
N LEU A 233 -2.75 17.55 25.60
CA LEU A 233 -2.98 16.14 25.96
C LEU A 233 -4.23 15.59 25.28
N LEU A 234 -5.32 16.36 25.30
CA LEU A 234 -6.53 16.06 24.54
C LEU A 234 -6.20 16.11 23.05
N GLY A 235 -5.47 17.11 22.55
CA GLY A 235 -5.02 17.21 21.16
C GLY A 235 -4.10 16.07 20.71
N ALA A 236 -3.36 15.42 21.61
CA ALA A 236 -2.56 14.24 21.31
C ALA A 236 -3.39 12.94 21.40
N LEU A 237 -4.32 12.84 22.35
CA LEU A 237 -5.33 11.77 22.42
C LEU A 237 -6.32 11.83 21.23
N VAL A 238 -6.62 13.04 20.75
CA VAL A 238 -7.43 13.39 19.59
C VAL A 238 -6.55 13.48 18.34
N GLY A 239 -5.23 13.58 18.46
CA GLY A 239 -4.28 13.38 17.35
C GLY A 239 -4.27 11.93 16.86
N PHE A 240 -4.66 11.00 17.73
CA PHE A 240 -5.06 9.63 17.40
C PHE A 240 -6.54 9.53 16.94
N ARG A 241 -7.33 10.61 16.99
CA ARG A 241 -8.73 10.70 16.53
C ARG A 241 -9.08 12.08 15.94
N TYR A 242 -8.73 12.35 14.68
CA TYR A 242 -9.22 13.54 13.94
C TYR A 242 -10.08 13.04 12.75
N PHE A 243 -11.26 13.54 12.37
CA PHE A 243 -12.09 14.71 12.71
C PHE A 243 -13.59 14.33 12.65
N SER A 244 -14.41 14.94 13.51
CA SER A 244 -15.74 15.44 13.16
C SER A 244 -15.93 16.74 13.94
N GLU A 245 -16.07 17.88 13.25
CA GLU A 245 -16.57 19.11 13.87
C GLU A 245 -18.00 18.86 14.35
N VAL A 246 -18.25 19.09 15.64
CA VAL A 246 -19.61 19.23 16.16
C VAL A 246 -19.85 20.73 16.26
N THR A 247 -20.71 21.24 15.39
CA THR A 247 -21.33 22.54 15.57
C THR A 247 -22.25 22.46 16.79
N GLU A 248 -21.90 23.21 17.83
CA GLU A 248 -22.84 23.48 18.92
C GLU A 248 -24.04 24.25 18.36
N VAL A 249 -25.23 23.72 18.59
CA VAL A 249 -26.49 24.41 18.33
C VAL A 249 -26.78 25.25 19.57
N ASP A 250 -26.81 26.57 19.40
CA ASP A 250 -27.32 27.51 20.41
C ASP A 250 -28.78 27.16 20.73
N GLU A 251 -29.05 26.66 21.94
CA GLU A 251 -30.40 26.36 22.44
C GLU A 251 -31.20 27.61 22.86
N ASP A 252 -30.68 28.83 22.67
CA ASP A 252 -31.36 30.08 23.07
C ASP A 252 -32.22 30.73 21.96
N LYS A 253 -32.74 29.95 21.02
CA LYS A 253 -33.75 30.41 20.04
C LYS A 253 -34.90 29.43 19.86
N LEU A 254 -35.62 29.17 20.94
CA LEU A 254 -36.99 28.67 20.89
C LEU A 254 -37.88 29.51 21.82
N GLU A 255 -38.26 30.69 21.33
CA GLU A 255 -39.55 31.34 21.63
C GLU A 255 -40.39 31.39 20.35
#